data_AF-A0A1R3VD23-F1
#
_entry.id   AF-A0A1R3VD23-F1
#
_cell.length_a   1.000
_cell.length_b   1.000
_cell.length_c   1.000
_cell.angle_alpha   90.00
_cell.angle_beta   90.00
_cell.angle_gamma   90.00
#
_symmetry.space_group_name_H-M   'P 1'
#
loop_
_entity.id
_entity.type
_entity.pdbx_description
1 polymer ?
#
loop_
_entity_poly.entity_id
_entity_poly.type
_entity_poly.pdbx_seq_one_letter_code
_entity_poly.pdbx_strand_id
1 'polypeptide(L)' 'MTLWLLVDTSVWLDLAKDWRQQPVIRAMSESARHPGLELIVPDIVRDEFARNKERVAAAGDALGLPDSNR' A
#
# COMPACT_ATOMS: atom_id res chain seq x y z
N MET A 1 8.55 24.53 1.00
CA MET A 1 7.54 24.00 1.93
C MET A 1 7.43 22.50 1.68
N THR A 2 7.46 21.68 2.72
CA THR A 2 7.43 20.21 2.60
C THR A 2 6.06 19.70 3.01
N LEU A 3 5.44 18.88 2.17
CA LEU A 3 4.22 18.15 2.48
C LEU A 3 4.60 16.82 3.13
N TRP A 4 4.01 16.54 4.28
CA TRP A 4 4.22 15.31 5.02
C TRP A 4 2.98 14.45 4.86
N LEU A 5 3.14 13.25 4.29
CA LEU A 5 2.04 12.33 4.03
C LEU A 5 2.20 11.09 4.90
N LEU A 6 1.18 10.80 5.71
CA LEU A 6 1.03 9.53 6.39
C LEU A 6 -0.11 8.78 5.69
N VAL A 7 0.18 7.56 5.25
CA VAL A 7 -0.82 6.67 4.64
C VAL A 7 -1.21 5.61 5.66
N ASP A 8 -2.50 5.53 5.94
CA ASP A 8 -3.08 4.57 6.87
C ASP A 8 -2.86 3.12 6.40
N THR A 9 -2.75 2.18 7.35
CA THR A 9 -2.59 0.75 7.05
C THR A 9 -3.70 0.22 6.14
N SER A 10 -4.95 0.64 6.33
CA SER A 10 -6.09 0.20 5.51
C SER A 10 -5.90 0.52 4.02
N VAL A 11 -5.36 1.69 3.71
CA VAL A 11 -5.07 2.13 2.33
C VAL A 11 -3.95 1.28 1.73
N TRP A 12 -2.89 1.00 2.49
CA TRP A 12 -1.83 0.09 2.04
C TRP A 12 -2.37 -1.31 1.72
N LEU A 13 -3.24 -1.83 2.57
CA LEU A 13 -3.87 -3.13 2.38
C LEU A 13 -4.75 -3.14 1.13
N ASP A 14 -5.50 -2.08 0.86
CA ASP A 14 -6.31 -1.97 -0.36
C ASP A 14 -5.47 -1.88 -1.63
N LEU A 15 -4.37 -1.13 -1.60
CA LEU A 15 -3.40 -1.08 -2.71
C LEU A 15 -2.73 -2.45 -2.95
N ALA A 16 -2.45 -3.20 -1.88
CA ALA A 16 -1.80 -4.51 -1.97
C ALA A 16 -2.71 -5.64 -2.48
N LYS A 17 -4.04 -5.49 -2.35
CA LYS A 17 -5.03 -6.49 -2.80
C LYS A 17 -5.16 -6.60 -4.31
N ASP A 18 -4.89 -5.52 -5.04
CA ASP A 18 -5.22 -5.41 -6.46
C ASP A 18 -3.99 -5.00 -7.26
N TRP A 19 -3.51 -5.91 -8.11
CA TRP A 19 -2.38 -5.66 -9.00
C TRP A 19 -2.63 -4.48 -9.95
N ARG A 20 -3.89 -4.13 -10.22
CA ARG A 20 -4.24 -2.96 -11.04
C ARG A 20 -3.89 -1.64 -10.35
N GLN A 21 -3.59 -1.66 -9.05
CA GLN A 21 -3.13 -0.50 -8.27
C GLN A 21 -1.61 -0.27 -8.37
N GLN A 22 -0.87 -1.13 -9.08
CA GLN A 22 0.57 -0.93 -9.34
C GLN A 22 0.91 0.46 -9.93
N PRO A 23 0.12 1.06 -10.85
CA PRO A 23 0.35 2.43 -11.30
C PRO A 23 0.25 3.48 -10.19
N VAL A 24 -0.65 3.29 -9.22
CA VAL A 24 -0.81 4.19 -8.07
C VAL A 24 0.37 4.06 -7.12
N ILE A 25 0.79 2.83 -6.80
CA ILE A 25 1.98 2.56 -6.00
C ILE A 25 3.22 3.18 -6.65
N ARG A 26 3.35 3.06 -7.97
CA ARG A 26 4.43 3.69 -8.74
C ARG A 26 4.37 5.21 -8.67
N ALA A 27 3.19 5.82 -8.86
CA ALA A 27 3.02 7.26 -8.77
C ALA A 27 3.36 7.79 -7.38
N MET A 28 2.97 7.10 -6.32
CA MET A 28 3.35 7.43 -4.94
C MET A 28 4.87 7.33 -4.72
N SER A 29 5.50 6.27 -5.25
CA SER A 29 6.95 6.05 -5.14
C SER A 29 7.76 7.12 -5.87
N GLU A 30 7.33 7.52 -7.07
CA GLU A 30 7.95 8.62 -7.81
C GLU A 30 7.71 9.96 -7.13
N SER A 31 6.51 10.18 -6.58
CA SER A 31 6.19 11.41 -5.87
C SER A 31 7.01 11.55 -4.58
N ALA A 32 7.30 10.44 -3.87
CA ALA A 32 8.16 10.43 -2.70
C ALA A 32 9.63 10.75 -3.01
N ARG A 33 10.05 10.76 -4.28
CA ARG A 33 11.37 11.25 -4.71
C ARG A 33 11.41 12.76 -4.87
N HIS A 34 10.25 13.43 -4.89
CA HIS A 34 10.18 14.88 -4.98
C HIS A 34 10.60 15.51 -3.64
N PRO A 35 11.54 16.48 -3.62
CA PRO A 35 12.08 17.05 -2.38
C PRO A 35 11.05 17.80 -1.52
N GLY A 36 9.87 18.08 -2.08
CA GLY A 36 8.74 18.71 -1.37
C GLY A 36 7.71 17.73 -0.80
N LEU A 37 7.89 16.41 -0.93
CA LEU A 37 6.99 15.40 -0.40
C LEU A 37 7.76 14.36 0.40
N GLU A 38 7.38 14.16 1.66
CA GLU A 38 7.93 13.14 2.52
C GLU A 38 6.83 12.16 2.94
N LEU A 39 7.01 10.87 2.59
CA LEU A 39 6.11 9.80 3.00
C LEU A 39 6.57 9.24 4.35
N ILE A 40 5.75 9.42 5.38
CA ILE A 40 5.99 8.90 6.72
C ILE A 40 5.40 7.49 6.81
N VAL A 41 6.22 6.53 7.24
CA VAL A 41 5.78 5.14 7.47
C VAL A 41 6.23 4.68 8.87
N PRO A 42 5.40 4.92 9.91
CA PRO A 42 5.67 4.51 11.28
C PRO A 42 5.74 2.99 11.43
N ASP A 43 6.48 2.51 12.44
CA ASP A 43 6.61 1.06 12.70
C ASP A 43 5.26 0.38 12.94
N ILE A 44 4.33 1.04 13.62
CA ILE A 44 2.97 0.53 13.83
C ILE A 44 2.24 0.24 12.50
N VAL A 45 2.42 1.08 11.48
CA VAL A 45 1.82 0.86 10.14
C VAL A 45 2.45 -0.35 9.48
N ARG A 46 3.78 -0.53 9.60
CA ARG A 46 4.49 -1.69 9.04
C ARG A 46 4.04 -2.99 9.71
N ASP A 47 3.90 -2.96 11.02
CA ASP A 47 3.48 -4.10 11.84
C ASP A 47 2.02 -4.50 11.55
N GLU A 48 1.12 -3.52 11.48
CA GLU A 48 -0.27 -3.77 11.14
C GLU A 48 -0.42 -4.28 9.70
N PHE A 49 0.35 -3.75 8.75
CA PHE A 49 0.35 -4.23 7.38
C PHE A 49 0.85 -5.68 7.31
N ALA A 50 1.97 -6.00 7.98
CA ALA A 50 2.53 -7.35 8.00
C ALA A 50 1.56 -8.38 8.58
N ARG A 51 0.84 -8.04 9.67
CA ARG A 51 -0.19 -8.92 10.26
C ARG A 51 -1.41 -9.12 9.38
N ASN A 52 -1.79 -8.11 8.60
CA ASN A 52 -3.05 -8.14 7.84
C ASN A 52 -2.90 -8.58 6.38
N LYS A 53 -1.72 -8.43 5.76
CA LYS A 53 -1.52 -8.66 4.32
C LYS A 53 -1.93 -10.06 3.87
N GLU A 54 -1.64 -11.10 4.65
CA GLU A 54 -1.92 -12.50 4.29
C GLU A 54 -3.42 -12.79 4.31
N ARG A 55 -4.11 -12.34 5.37
CA ARG A 55 -5.57 -12.41 5.48
C ARG A 55 -6.25 -11.65 4.34
N VAL A 56 -5.68 -10.51 3.97
CA VAL A 56 -6.20 -9.62 2.95
C VAL A 56 -6.03 -10.18 1.54
N ALA A 57 -4.88 -10.80 1.23
CA ALA A 57 -4.64 -11.48 -0.04
C ALA A 57 -5.61 -12.66 -0.21
N ALA A 58 -5.74 -13.51 0.82
CA ALA A 58 -6.64 -14.65 0.80
C ALA A 58 -8.13 -14.26 0.63
N ALA A 59 -8.53 -13.10 1.16
CA ALA A 59 -9.88 -12.57 0.96
C ALA A 59 -10.13 -12.11 -0.49
N GLY A 60 -9.10 -11.59 -1.18
CA GLY A 60 -9.17 -11.24 -2.60
C GLY A 60 -9.39 -12.48 -3.47
N ASP A 61 -8.64 -13.55 -3.21
CA ASP A 61 -8.76 -14.82 -3.94
C ASP A 61 -10.14 -15.46 -3.75
N ALA A 62 -10.68 -15.43 -2.53
CA ALA A 62 -12.01 -15.94 -2.21
C ALA A 62 -13.16 -15.17 -2.88
N LEU A 63 -12.93 -13.91 -3.27
CA LEU A 63 -13.87 -13.06 -4.03
C LEU A 63 -13.69 -13.20 -5.55
N GLY A 64 -12.83 -14.10 -6.02
CA GLY A 64 -12.54 -14.29 -7.45
C GLY A 64 -11.74 -13.15 -8.07
N LEU A 65 -11.05 -12.34 -7.26
CA LEU A 65 -10.06 -11.41 -7.76
C LEU A 65 -8.83 -12.22 -8.20
N PRO A 66 -8.19 -11.87 -9.34
CA PRO A 66 -7.04 -12.62 -9.85
C PRO A 66 -5.92 -12.61 -8.81
N ASP A 67 -5.42 -13.81 -8.51
CA ASP A 67 -4.30 -14.06 -7.60
C ASP A 67 -3.13 -13.13 -7.93
N SER A 68 -2.82 -12.24 -7.00
CA SER A 68 -1.90 -11.12 -7.18
C SER A 68 -0.41 -11.51 -7.17
N ASN A 69 -0.12 -12.80 -7.00
CA ASN A 69 1.23 -13.36 -6.88
C ASN A 69 1.73 -14.11 -8.13
N ARG A 70 1.10 -13.90 -9.30
CA ARG A 70 1.46 -14.57 -10.56
C ARG A 70 1.95 -13.63 -11.65
#